data_AF-E1QWR0-F1
#
_entry.id   AF-E1QWR0-F1
#
_cell.length_a   1.000
_cell.length_b   1.000
_cell.length_c   1.000
_cell.angle_alpha   90.00
_cell.angle_beta   90.00
_cell.angle_gamma   90.00
#
_symmetry.space_group_name_H-M   'P 1'
#
loop_
_entity.id
_entity.type
_entity.pdbx_description
1 polymer ?
#
loop_
_entity_poly.entity_id
_entity_poly.type
_entity_poly.pdbx_seq_one_letter_code
_entity_poly.pdbx_strand_id
1 'polypeptide(L)'
;MHHRLVVAGEGRFAVTLEATSTDGQGISCFLYGGTLPHVGGCALAAPGPKLHGRQLSRADLWTMTVPGHKDAEAAKTVARRLAIVTGQPACVSCGIHVDDATPEELERLGHSIDAAVDGLLEELGLDGTGQEPASNKGSDEASAPGEAAHHAAGEAVFDGR
;
A
#
# COMPACT_ATOMS: atom_id res chain seq x y z
N MET A 1 -5.39 -16.55 -10.25
CA MET A 1 -5.44 -15.08 -10.39
C MET A 1 -6.87 -14.64 -10.15
N HIS A 2 -7.09 -13.87 -9.07
CA HIS A 2 -8.43 -13.49 -8.64
C HIS A 2 -8.54 -11.97 -8.56
N HIS A 3 -9.54 -11.42 -9.26
CA HIS A 3 -9.87 -10.00 -9.23
C HIS A 3 -10.96 -9.73 -8.19
N ARG A 4 -10.77 -8.67 -7.39
CA ARG A 4 -11.68 -8.19 -6.36
C ARG A 4 -11.81 -6.69 -6.45
N LEU A 5 -12.97 -6.18 -6.08
CA LEU A 5 -13.27 -4.75 -6.07
C LEU A 5 -14.09 -4.46 -4.83
N VAL A 6 -13.57 -3.58 -3.98
CA VAL A 6 -14.24 -3.15 -2.76
C VAL A 6 -14.45 -1.65 -2.81
N VAL A 7 -15.67 -1.20 -2.50
CA VAL A 7 -16.01 0.21 -2.38
C VAL A 7 -16.35 0.51 -0.94
N ALA A 8 -15.81 1.60 -0.40
CA ALA A 8 -16.09 2.05 0.95
C ALA A 8 -16.18 3.58 1.03
N GLY A 9 -16.91 4.07 2.03
CA GLY A 9 -17.22 5.49 2.18
C GLY A 9 -18.44 5.94 1.37
N GLU A 10 -18.77 7.22 1.47
CA GLU A 10 -19.95 7.81 0.83
C GLU A 10 -19.63 9.18 0.21
N GLY A 11 -20.35 9.52 -0.86
CA GLY A 11 -20.23 10.81 -1.54
C GLY A 11 -18.80 11.09 -1.98
N ARG A 12 -18.29 12.30 -1.68
CA ARG A 12 -16.93 12.71 -2.05
C ARG A 12 -15.81 12.02 -1.29
N PHE A 13 -16.13 11.12 -0.34
CA PHE A 13 -15.15 10.32 0.41
C PHE A 13 -15.19 8.84 0.01
N ALA A 14 -16.04 8.46 -0.95
CA ALA A 14 -16.05 7.11 -1.47
C ALA A 14 -14.73 6.79 -2.18
N VAL A 15 -14.17 5.63 -1.88
CA VAL A 15 -12.97 5.08 -2.50
C VAL A 15 -13.24 3.67 -2.99
N THR A 16 -12.59 3.31 -4.08
CA THR A 16 -12.57 1.97 -4.66
C THR A 16 -11.16 1.41 -4.56
N LEU A 17 -11.06 0.18 -4.03
CA LEU A 17 -9.85 -0.62 -4.05
C LEU A 17 -10.07 -1.80 -4.99
N GLU A 18 -9.47 -1.74 -6.17
CA GLU A 18 -9.39 -2.85 -7.10
C GLU A 18 -8.11 -3.63 -6.83
N ALA A 19 -8.21 -4.96 -6.78
CA ALA A 19 -7.08 -5.83 -6.47
C ALA A 19 -7.08 -7.08 -7.34
N THR A 20 -5.91 -7.44 -7.85
CA THR A 20 -5.65 -8.72 -8.50
C THR A 20 -4.62 -9.50 -7.69
N SER A 21 -5.05 -10.62 -7.10
CA SER A 21 -4.15 -11.55 -6.42
C SER A 21 -3.58 -12.57 -7.39
N THR A 22 -2.28 -12.88 -7.25
CA THR A 22 -1.54 -13.85 -8.06
C THR A 22 -1.28 -15.16 -7.29
N ASP A 23 -2.26 -15.59 -6.49
CA ASP A 23 -2.29 -16.90 -5.80
C ASP A 23 -1.03 -17.20 -4.97
N GLY A 24 -0.57 -16.22 -4.18
CA GLY A 24 0.63 -16.37 -3.35
C GLY A 24 1.84 -15.57 -3.83
N GLN A 25 1.83 -15.11 -5.09
CA GLN A 25 2.95 -14.36 -5.68
C GLN A 25 2.80 -12.84 -5.56
N GLY A 26 1.82 -12.37 -4.78
CA GLY A 26 1.57 -10.96 -4.54
C GLY A 26 0.18 -10.47 -4.93
N ILE A 27 -0.02 -9.17 -4.71
CA ILE A 27 -1.28 -8.48 -4.94
C ILE A 27 -0.98 -7.16 -5.65
N SER A 28 -1.61 -6.93 -6.80
CA SER A 28 -1.56 -5.66 -7.51
C SER A 28 -2.86 -4.91 -7.30
N CYS A 29 -2.79 -3.65 -6.87
CA CYS A 29 -3.96 -2.86 -6.50
C CYS A 29 -3.98 -1.48 -7.15
N PHE A 30 -5.20 -0.97 -7.37
CA PHE A 30 -5.46 0.43 -7.66
C PHE A 30 -6.47 0.98 -6.65
N LEU A 31 -6.03 1.98 -5.86
CA LEU A 31 -6.84 2.72 -4.90
C LEU A 31 -7.18 4.08 -5.50
N TYR A 32 -8.47 4.36 -5.68
CA TYR A 32 -8.90 5.61 -6.30
C TYR A 32 -10.25 6.06 -5.77
N GLY A 33 -10.58 7.34 -5.94
CA GLY A 33 -11.84 7.87 -5.47
C GLY A 33 -11.86 9.38 -5.33
N GLY A 34 -12.78 9.85 -4.50
CA GLY A 34 -13.03 11.28 -4.33
C GLY A 34 -13.77 11.89 -5.53
N THR A 35 -13.56 13.18 -5.77
CA THR A 35 -14.22 13.96 -6.84
C THR A 35 -13.47 13.90 -8.17
N LEU A 36 -12.16 13.67 -8.15
CA LEU A 36 -11.32 13.61 -9.35
C LEU A 36 -10.22 12.52 -9.23
N PRO A 37 -10.57 11.24 -9.44
CA PRO A 37 -9.59 10.15 -9.47
C PRO A 37 -8.47 10.42 -10.49
N HIS A 38 -7.23 10.11 -10.11
CA HIS A 38 -6.05 10.31 -10.96
C HIS A 38 -4.96 9.28 -10.63
N VAL A 39 -3.72 9.48 -11.09
CA VAL A 39 -2.55 8.71 -10.64
C VAL A 39 -1.61 9.70 -10.00
N GLY A 40 -1.54 9.71 -8.67
CA GLY A 40 -0.73 10.66 -7.90
C GLY A 40 0.51 10.02 -7.26
N GLY A 41 0.47 8.72 -7.00
CA GLY A 41 1.61 8.00 -6.44
C GLY A 41 1.37 6.51 -6.36
N CYS A 42 2.40 5.77 -5.99
CA CYS A 42 2.29 4.33 -5.76
C CYS A 42 3.30 3.88 -4.70
N ALA A 43 3.05 2.69 -4.15
CA ALA A 43 3.94 2.02 -3.24
C ALA A 43 3.99 0.51 -3.52
N LEU A 44 5.18 -0.06 -3.38
CA LEU A 44 5.40 -1.49 -3.28
C LEU A 44 5.81 -1.81 -1.84
N ALA A 45 5.18 -2.82 -1.26
CA ALA A 45 5.58 -3.41 0.00
C ALA A 45 5.85 -4.90 -0.17
N ALA A 46 6.80 -5.44 0.58
CA ALA A 46 7.02 -6.88 0.65
C ALA A 46 7.40 -7.28 2.09
N PRO A 47 7.03 -8.48 2.56
CA PRO A 47 7.58 -9.00 3.80
C PRO A 47 9.10 -8.99 3.73
N GLY A 48 9.77 -8.55 4.81
CA GLY A 48 11.22 -8.51 4.85
C GLY A 48 11.86 -9.88 4.57
N PRO A 49 13.13 -9.92 4.14
CA PRO A 49 13.83 -11.18 3.97
C PRO A 49 14.04 -11.88 5.31
N LYS A 50 14.05 -13.22 5.27
CA LYS A 50 14.49 -14.05 6.39
C LYS A 50 15.98 -14.31 6.28
N LEU A 51 16.73 -13.96 7.30
CA LEU A 51 18.16 -14.27 7.42
C LEU A 51 18.40 -15.08 8.69
N HIS A 52 18.97 -16.27 8.55
CA HIS A 52 19.18 -17.22 9.65
C HIS A 52 17.90 -17.51 10.48
N GLY A 53 16.75 -17.65 9.81
CA GLY A 53 15.47 -17.91 10.46
C GLY A 53 14.82 -16.71 11.13
N ARG A 54 15.47 -15.54 11.15
CA ARG A 54 14.91 -14.29 11.69
C ARG A 54 14.42 -13.38 10.57
N GLN A 55 13.20 -12.88 10.73
CA GLN A 55 12.61 -11.85 9.88
C GLN A 55 13.30 -10.50 10.16
N LEU A 56 13.90 -9.87 9.14
CA LEU A 56 14.64 -8.61 9.35
C LEU A 56 13.74 -7.38 9.47
N SER A 57 12.62 -7.37 8.76
CA SER A 57 11.60 -6.33 8.85
C SER A 57 10.21 -6.95 8.67
N ARG A 58 9.17 -6.30 9.22
CA ARG A 58 7.79 -6.74 8.99
C ARG A 58 7.37 -6.57 7.54
N ALA A 59 7.73 -5.42 6.97
CA ALA A 59 7.60 -5.14 5.56
C ALA A 59 8.63 -4.08 5.16
N ASP A 60 9.28 -4.28 4.02
CA ASP A 60 10.07 -3.28 3.33
C ASP A 60 9.16 -2.50 2.37
N LEU A 61 9.48 -1.23 2.11
CA LEU A 61 8.64 -0.30 1.38
C LEU A 61 9.43 0.50 0.35
N TRP A 62 8.84 0.68 -0.82
CA TRP A 62 9.33 1.54 -1.90
C TRP A 62 8.18 2.39 -2.42
N THR A 63 8.41 3.68 -2.63
CA THR A 63 7.36 4.63 -3.02
C THR A 63 7.79 5.46 -4.21
N MET A 64 6.84 5.80 -5.09
CA MET A 64 7.02 6.76 -6.17
C MET A 64 5.85 7.76 -6.16
N THR A 65 6.13 9.04 -6.39
CA THR A 65 5.12 10.10 -6.32
C THR A 65 5.21 10.98 -7.56
N VAL A 66 4.07 11.31 -8.16
CA VAL A 66 4.00 12.37 -9.16
C VAL A 66 4.23 13.72 -8.45
N PRO A 67 5.06 14.64 -8.97
CA PRO A 67 5.37 15.90 -8.29
C PRO A 67 4.11 16.68 -7.88
N GLY A 68 4.05 17.10 -6.61
CA GLY A 68 2.92 17.87 -6.06
C GLY A 68 1.78 17.03 -5.46
N HIS A 69 1.83 15.70 -5.60
CA HIS A 69 0.82 14.79 -5.06
C HIS A 69 1.17 14.27 -3.65
N LYS A 70 0.15 13.86 -2.90
CA LYS A 70 0.29 13.23 -1.56
C LYS A 70 -0.18 11.78 -1.52
N ASP A 71 -0.64 11.25 -2.65
CA ASP A 71 -1.24 9.93 -2.78
C ASP A 71 -0.30 8.77 -2.41
N ALA A 72 1.02 8.98 -2.49
CA ALA A 72 2.00 7.97 -2.12
C ALA A 72 1.92 7.57 -0.63
N GLU A 73 1.46 8.44 0.28
CA GLU A 73 1.29 8.07 1.69
C GLU A 73 0.10 7.13 1.90
N ALA A 74 -1.01 7.35 1.18
CA ALA A 74 -2.14 6.43 1.16
C ALA A 74 -1.74 5.09 0.53
N ALA A 75 -1.06 5.11 -0.62
CA ALA A 75 -0.54 3.91 -1.28
C ALA A 75 0.38 3.10 -0.34
N LYS A 76 1.32 3.77 0.34
CA LYS A 76 2.24 3.17 1.30
C LYS A 76 1.52 2.50 2.46
N THR A 77 0.50 3.16 3.00
CA THR A 77 -0.30 2.65 4.12
C THR A 77 -1.00 1.35 3.73
N VAL A 78 -1.68 1.36 2.57
CA VAL A 78 -2.38 0.18 2.05
C VAL A 78 -1.42 -0.94 1.69
N ALA A 79 -0.36 -0.65 0.91
CA ALA A 79 0.62 -1.65 0.49
C ALA A 79 1.26 -2.35 1.69
N ARG A 80 1.69 -1.58 2.70
CA ARG A 80 2.29 -2.13 3.91
C ARG A 80 1.33 -3.04 4.66
N ARG A 81 0.08 -2.62 4.81
CA ARG A 81 -0.95 -3.37 5.52
C ARG A 81 -1.24 -4.70 4.83
N LEU A 82 -1.47 -4.66 3.51
CA LEU A 82 -1.67 -5.85 2.70
C LEU A 82 -0.47 -6.80 2.80
N ALA A 83 0.76 -6.30 2.67
CA ALA A 83 1.95 -7.15 2.74
C ALA A 83 2.13 -7.85 4.08
N ILE A 84 1.86 -7.15 5.19
CA ILE A 84 1.95 -7.72 6.54
C ILE A 84 0.87 -8.78 6.77
N VAL A 85 -0.38 -8.49 6.42
CA VAL A 85 -1.51 -9.40 6.71
C VAL A 85 -1.48 -10.62 5.79
N THR A 86 -1.19 -10.43 4.52
CA THR A 86 -1.19 -11.53 3.53
C THR A 86 0.11 -12.32 3.51
N GLY A 87 1.21 -11.74 4.02
CA GLY A 87 2.55 -12.33 3.92
C GLY A 87 3.08 -12.37 2.49
N GLN A 88 2.57 -11.52 1.59
CA GLN A 88 2.91 -11.47 0.17
C GLN A 88 3.32 -10.05 -0.25
N PRO A 89 4.05 -9.87 -1.36
CA PRO A 89 4.25 -8.54 -1.93
C PRO A 89 2.93 -7.88 -2.31
N ALA A 90 2.81 -6.58 -2.07
CA ALA A 90 1.64 -5.78 -2.44
C ALA A 90 2.08 -4.49 -3.13
N CYS A 91 1.61 -4.27 -4.36
CA CYS A 91 1.80 -3.03 -5.11
C CYS A 91 0.47 -2.28 -5.14
N VAL A 92 0.50 -0.97 -4.84
CA VAL A 92 -0.68 -0.11 -4.82
C VAL A 92 -0.38 1.14 -5.62
N SER A 93 -1.10 1.36 -6.71
CA SER A 93 -1.23 2.69 -7.32
C SER A 93 -2.34 3.45 -6.60
N CYS A 94 -2.17 4.74 -6.36
CA CYS A 94 -3.15 5.58 -5.70
C CYS A 94 -3.37 6.90 -6.43
N GLY A 95 -4.64 7.31 -6.51
CA GLY A 95 -4.99 8.70 -6.80
C GLY A 95 -6.40 9.03 -6.35
N ILE A 96 -6.47 9.79 -5.27
CA ILE A 96 -7.71 10.23 -4.65
C ILE A 96 -7.65 11.75 -4.55
N HIS A 97 -8.70 12.42 -5.05
CA HIS A 97 -8.78 13.88 -4.98
C HIS A 97 -10.05 14.30 -4.28
N VAL A 98 -9.93 15.16 -3.27
CA VAL A 98 -11.08 15.81 -2.63
C VAL A 98 -10.76 17.29 -2.53
N ASP A 99 -11.57 18.12 -3.18
CA ASP A 99 -11.38 19.57 -3.21
C ASP A 99 -11.52 20.18 -1.81
N ASP A 100 -10.53 21.01 -1.44
CA ASP A 100 -10.47 21.77 -0.19
C ASP A 100 -10.81 20.95 1.06
N ALA A 101 -10.30 19.71 1.13
CA ALA A 101 -10.56 18.80 2.23
C ALA A 101 -10.09 19.38 3.57
N THR A 102 -10.99 19.48 4.55
CA THR A 102 -10.63 19.82 5.93
C THR A 102 -9.88 18.66 6.60
N PRO A 103 -9.16 18.89 7.72
CA PRO A 103 -8.53 17.81 8.48
C PRO A 103 -9.49 16.68 8.86
N GLU A 104 -10.71 17.01 9.27
CA GLU A 104 -11.76 16.03 9.63
C GLU A 104 -12.22 15.24 8.40
N GLU A 105 -12.26 15.87 7.23
CA GLU A 105 -12.59 15.20 5.98
C GLU A 105 -11.46 14.28 5.49
N LEU A 106 -10.20 14.66 5.71
CA LEU A 106 -9.05 13.79 5.46
C LEU A 106 -9.07 12.56 6.37
N GLU A 107 -9.47 12.72 7.63
CA GLU A 107 -9.66 11.60 8.56
C GLU A 107 -10.78 10.66 8.08
N ARG A 108 -11.92 11.22 7.66
CA ARG A 108 -13.02 10.43 7.07
C ARG A 108 -12.60 9.69 5.80
N LEU A 109 -11.77 10.31 4.97
CA LEU A 109 -11.21 9.65 3.80
C LEU A 109 -10.27 8.51 4.21
N GLY A 110 -9.44 8.72 5.23
CA GLY A 110 -8.62 7.66 5.86
C GLY A 110 -9.45 6.46 6.31
N HIS A 111 -10.56 6.70 7.03
CA HIS A 111 -11.48 5.63 7.43
C HIS A 111 -12.10 4.89 6.23
N SER A 112 -12.37 5.59 5.14
CA SER A 112 -12.90 4.98 3.92
C SER A 112 -11.86 4.07 3.26
N ILE A 113 -10.59 4.48 3.26
CA ILE A 113 -9.46 3.66 2.80
C ILE A 113 -9.31 2.42 3.70
N ASP A 114 -9.32 2.58 5.02
CA ASP A 114 -9.18 1.47 5.96
C ASP A 114 -10.30 0.43 5.77
N ALA A 115 -11.55 0.89 5.63
CA ALA A 115 -12.70 0.03 5.36
C ALA A 115 -12.61 -0.70 4.01
N ALA A 116 -12.06 -0.05 2.97
CA ALA A 116 -11.82 -0.72 1.69
C ALA A 116 -10.75 -1.83 1.80
N VAL A 117 -9.71 -1.60 2.60
CA VAL A 117 -8.68 -2.62 2.88
C VAL A 117 -9.25 -3.77 3.71
N ASP A 118 -10.07 -3.47 4.72
CA ASP A 118 -10.74 -4.47 5.54
C ASP A 118 -11.63 -5.38 4.67
N GLY A 119 -12.49 -4.79 3.86
CA GLY A 119 -13.35 -5.55 2.94
C GLY A 119 -12.53 -6.40 1.96
N LEU A 120 -11.40 -5.90 1.46
CA LEU A 120 -10.55 -6.69 0.57
C LEU A 120 -9.93 -7.90 1.30
N LEU A 121 -9.45 -7.70 2.54
CA LEU A 121 -8.88 -8.76 3.35
C LEU A 121 -9.94 -9.81 3.72
N GLU A 122 -11.16 -9.38 4.05
CA GLU A 122 -12.30 -10.26 4.29
C GLU A 122 -12.65 -11.10 3.05
N GLU A 123 -12.70 -10.49 1.86
CA GLU A 123 -12.91 -11.22 0.60
C GLU A 123 -11.75 -12.18 0.25
N LEU A 124 -10.55 -11.93 0.79
CA LEU A 124 -9.39 -12.82 0.73
C LEU A 124 -9.41 -13.92 1.81
N GLY A 125 -10.38 -13.89 2.74
CA GLY A 125 -10.50 -14.83 3.85
C GLY A 125 -9.50 -14.59 4.99
N LEU A 126 -9.06 -13.34 5.17
CA LEU A 126 -8.10 -12.93 6.19
C LEU A 126 -8.73 -11.92 7.15
N ASP A 127 -8.48 -12.07 8.45
CA ASP A 127 -8.91 -11.09 9.45
C ASP A 127 -8.02 -9.84 9.36
N GLY A 128 -8.63 -8.65 9.21
CA GLY A 128 -7.93 -7.36 9.03
C GLY A 128 -7.01 -6.94 10.19
N THR A 129 -7.03 -7.68 11.30
CA THR A 129 -6.14 -7.52 12.45
C THR A 129 -4.80 -8.22 12.19
N GLY A 130 -3.91 -7.57 11.46
CA GLY A 130 -2.49 -7.91 11.53
C GLY A 130 -1.99 -7.62 12.95
N GLN A 131 -2.00 -8.62 13.84
CA GLN A 131 -1.62 -8.43 15.24
C GLN A 131 -0.24 -7.78 15.36
N GLU A 132 -0.14 -6.70 16.14
CA GLU A 132 1.15 -6.16 16.54
C GLU A 132 1.84 -7.11 17.55
N PRO A 133 3.03 -7.68 17.29
CA PRO A 133 3.94 -8.10 18.34
C PRO A 133 4.22 -6.86 19.17
N ALA A 134 4.14 -7.06 20.49
CA ALA A 134 4.42 -6.09 21.50
C ALA A 134 5.59 -5.18 21.11
N SER A 135 5.30 -3.87 21.14
CA SER A 135 6.27 -2.78 21.17
C SER A 135 7.42 -3.15 22.12
N ASN A 136 8.58 -3.47 21.54
CA ASN A 136 9.83 -3.17 22.21
C ASN A 136 10.14 -1.72 21.85
N LYS A 137 9.97 -0.81 22.81
CA LYS A 137 10.41 0.58 22.68
C LYS A 137 11.93 0.61 22.49
N GLY A 138 12.35 0.50 21.23
CA GLY A 138 13.67 0.86 20.76
C GLY A 138 13.47 1.99 19.78
N SER A 139 13.91 3.18 20.17
CA SER A 139 14.11 4.33 19.31
C SER A 139 14.80 3.92 18.02
N ASP A 140 14.23 4.25 16.87
CA ASP A 140 15.00 4.52 15.65
C ASP A 140 14.18 5.46 14.76
N GLU A 141 14.24 6.74 15.13
CA GLU A 141 14.32 7.78 14.13
C GLU A 141 15.71 7.68 13.48
N ALA A 142 15.75 7.09 12.30
CA ALA A 142 16.85 7.30 11.37
C ALA A 142 16.25 7.57 10.00
N SER A 143 15.88 8.83 9.80
CA SER A 143 15.83 9.44 8.47
C SER A 143 17.21 9.28 7.83
N ALA A 144 17.27 8.60 6.69
CA ALA A 144 18.35 8.77 5.74
C ALA A 144 17.73 9.01 4.36
N PRO A 145 18.04 10.15 3.71
CA PRO A 145 17.72 10.36 2.32
C PRO A 145 18.78 9.62 1.48
N GLY A 146 18.34 8.68 0.64
CA GLY A 146 19.17 8.13 -0.40
C GLY A 146 18.52 8.45 -1.72
N GLU A 147 19.00 9.50 -2.40
CA GLU A 147 18.79 9.64 -3.84
C GLU A 147 19.19 8.31 -4.49
N ALA A 148 18.22 7.64 -5.12
CA ALA A 148 18.52 6.54 -6.01
C ALA A 148 19.24 7.13 -7.21
N ALA A 149 20.57 7.20 -7.13
CA ALA A 149 21.40 7.44 -8.30
C ALA A 149 21.03 6.38 -9.35
N HIS A 150 20.57 6.85 -10.51
CA HIS A 150 20.36 6.03 -11.69
C HIS A 150 21.69 5.38 -12.08
N HIS A 151 21.98 4.20 -11.54
CA HIS A 151 22.88 3.29 -12.20
C HIS A 151 22.17 2.82 -13.47
N ALA A 152 22.78 3.13 -14.62
CA ALA A 152 22.37 2.57 -15.90
C ALA A 152 22.34 1.05 -15.75
N ALA A 153 21.12 0.49 -15.66
CA ALA A 153 20.92 -0.94 -15.74
C ALA A 153 21.37 -1.35 -17.14
N GLY A 154 22.47 -2.10 -17.24
CA GLY A 154 22.67 -2.96 -18.41
C GLY A 154 21.41 -3.81 -18.56
N GLU A 155 20.98 -4.06 -19.80
CA GLU A 155 19.71 -4.73 -20.11
C GLU A 155 19.52 -5.97 -19.23
N ALA A 156 18.75 -5.81 -18.16
CA ALA A 156 18.30 -6.93 -17.36
C ALA A 156 17.25 -7.62 -18.22
N VAL A 157 17.66 -8.69 -18.91
CA VAL A 157 16.74 -9.56 -19.62
C VAL A 157 15.78 -10.12 -18.57
N PHE A 158 14.48 -9.87 -18.75
CA PHE A 158 13.43 -10.45 -17.91
C PHE A 158 13.56 -11.98 -17.98
N ASP A 159 14.03 -12.62 -16.92
CA ASP A 159 14.37 -14.06 -16.93
C ASP A 159 13.16 -14.97 -16.64
N GLY A 160 12.03 -14.37 -16.28
CA GLY A 160 10.75 -15.04 -16.06
C GLY A 160 10.70 -15.98 -14.84
N ARG A 161 11.63 -15.88 -13.89
CA ARG A 161 11.68 -16.69 -12.67
C ARG A 161 11.31 -15.94 -11.41
#